data_AF-A0A494W2K6-F1
#
_entry.id   AF-A0A494W2K6-F1
#
_cell.length_a   1.000
_cell.length_b   1.000
_cell.length_c   1.000
_cell.angle_alpha   90.00
_cell.angle_beta   90.00
_cell.angle_gamma   90.00
#
_symmetry.space_group_name_H-M   'P 1'
#
loop_
_entity.id
_entity.type
_entity.pdbx_description
1 polymer ?
#
loop_
_entity_poly.entity_id
_entity_poly.type
_entity_poly.pdbx_seq_one_letter_code
_entity_poly.pdbx_strand_id
1 'polypeptide(L)'
;MSEPLEIIVSPFSNSLVRDWPGASYSALIQLLLESLPAEVLIRVIGTQSQAMRADEIVRSLDAARVFNDCGRYAWAVVEAALGRASCVIGNNSGIAHLAARLGIPTVCVFGGSHQRAEWRPIGPNVTIISRAIWCSPCHLDRLAQCHHDKACLREIGPAEVAKAVMAGMARERNMPKKHMAERI
;
A
#
# COMPACT_ATOMS: atom_id res chain seq x y z
N MET A 1 22.50 15.02 -7.92
CA MET A 1 21.59 14.94 -6.76
C MET A 1 20.88 13.60 -6.86
N SER A 2 20.88 12.78 -5.81
CA SER A 2 20.10 11.53 -5.79
C SER A 2 18.61 11.87 -5.84
N GLU A 3 17.82 11.13 -6.61
CA GLU A 3 16.37 11.30 -6.60
C GLU A 3 15.81 11.03 -5.19
N PRO A 4 14.77 11.78 -4.76
CA PRO A 4 14.15 11.55 -3.46
C PRO A 4 13.58 10.13 -3.37
N LEU A 5 13.69 9.51 -2.20
CA LEU A 5 13.08 8.20 -1.96
C LEU A 5 11.57 8.38 -1.85
N GLU A 6 10.82 7.58 -2.61
CA GLU A 6 9.36 7.67 -2.64
C GLU A 6 8.73 6.39 -2.05
N ILE A 7 7.73 6.58 -1.18
CA ILE A 7 6.82 5.54 -0.74
C ILE A 7 5.48 5.76 -1.43
N ILE A 8 4.97 4.73 -2.11
CA ILE A 8 3.65 4.78 -2.71
C ILE A 8 2.64 4.10 -1.78
N VAL A 9 1.57 4.81 -1.46
CA VAL A 9 0.45 4.33 -0.66
C VAL A 9 -0.76 4.18 -1.57
N SER A 10 -1.29 2.96 -1.70
CA SER A 10 -2.51 2.67 -2.47
C SER A 10 -3.61 2.17 -1.52
N PRO A 11 -4.35 3.10 -0.87
CA PRO A 11 -5.24 2.77 0.24
C PRO A 11 -6.60 2.24 -0.21
N PHE A 12 -6.83 2.14 -1.52
CA PHE A 12 -8.12 1.77 -2.08
C PHE A 12 -8.00 0.56 -3.00
N SER A 13 -9.07 -0.22 -3.02
CA SER A 13 -9.27 -1.32 -3.96
C SER A 13 -10.61 -1.13 -4.69
N ASN A 14 -10.99 -2.06 -5.57
CA ASN A 14 -12.29 -2.02 -6.23
C ASN A 14 -13.47 -2.46 -5.33
N SER A 15 -13.24 -2.72 -4.04
CA SER A 15 -14.30 -3.07 -3.06
C SER A 15 -13.93 -2.60 -1.65
N LEU A 16 -14.87 -1.90 -1.02
CA LEU A 16 -14.72 -1.39 0.35
C LEU A 16 -14.49 -2.48 1.42
N VAL A 17 -14.81 -3.74 1.10
CA VAL A 17 -14.56 -4.90 1.98
C VAL A 17 -13.06 -5.10 2.22
N ARG A 18 -12.22 -4.78 1.22
CA ARG A 18 -10.77 -4.97 1.29
C ARG A 18 -10.02 -3.72 1.72
N ASP A 19 -10.70 -2.57 1.79
CA ASP A 19 -10.08 -1.31 2.15
C ASP A 19 -9.81 -1.25 3.66
N TRP A 20 -8.53 -1.25 4.04
CA TRP A 20 -8.11 -0.93 5.41
C TRP A 20 -8.57 0.50 5.77
N PRO A 21 -8.96 0.79 7.03
CA PRO A 21 -9.54 2.08 7.38
C PRO A 21 -8.64 3.26 6.99
N GLY A 22 -9.24 4.33 6.44
CA GLY A 22 -8.49 5.54 6.06
C GLY A 22 -7.74 6.18 7.23
N ALA A 23 -8.35 6.18 8.42
CA ALA A 23 -7.69 6.64 9.65
C ALA A 23 -6.43 5.83 9.97
N SER A 24 -6.41 4.53 9.67
CA SER A 24 -5.24 3.68 9.87
C SER A 24 -4.13 4.01 8.87
N TYR A 25 -4.47 4.35 7.63
CA TYR A 25 -3.50 4.90 6.66
C TYR A 25 -2.95 6.25 7.10
N SER A 26 -3.79 7.15 7.61
CA SER A 26 -3.34 8.45 8.13
C SER A 26 -2.34 8.27 9.28
N ALA A 27 -2.67 7.41 10.26
CA ALA A 27 -1.78 7.07 11.37
C ALA A 27 -0.48 6.37 10.90
N LEU A 28 -0.55 5.49 9.90
CA LEU A 28 0.62 4.88 9.29
C LEU A 28 1.54 5.94 8.68
N ILE A 29 0.99 6.85 7.88
CA ILE A 29 1.78 7.89 7.20
C ILE A 29 2.42 8.79 8.25
N GLN A 30 1.71 9.17 9.31
CA GLN A 30 2.27 9.94 10.42
C GLN A 30 3.49 9.24 11.06
N LEU A 31 3.37 7.95 11.38
CA LEU A 31 4.49 7.17 11.94
C LEU A 31 5.70 7.10 10.99
N LEU A 32 5.45 7.01 9.67
CA LEU A 32 6.51 7.04 8.67
C LEU A 32 7.19 8.41 8.60
N LEU A 33 6.42 9.51 8.66
CA LEU A 33 6.97 10.87 8.68
C LEU A 33 7.88 11.11 9.89
N GLU A 34 7.51 10.57 11.05
CA GLU A 34 8.26 10.66 12.31
C GLU A 34 9.53 9.80 12.30
N SER A 35 9.50 8.65 11.61
CA SER A 35 10.58 7.66 11.65
C SER A 35 11.59 7.78 10.50
N LEU A 36 11.23 8.47 9.41
CA LEU A 36 12.03 8.53 8.19
C LEU A 36 12.61 9.93 7.93
N PRO A 37 13.78 10.01 7.25
CA PRO A 37 14.39 11.28 6.86
C PRO A 37 13.42 12.19 6.09
N ALA A 38 13.60 13.51 6.25
CA ALA A 38 12.71 14.53 5.69
C ALA A 38 12.60 14.47 4.15
N GLU A 39 13.63 13.93 3.48
CA GLU A 39 13.71 13.77 2.03
C GLU A 39 12.82 12.64 1.48
N VAL A 40 12.29 11.77 2.35
CA VAL A 40 11.35 10.72 1.93
C VAL A 40 9.99 11.36 1.67
N LEU A 41 9.49 11.14 0.45
CA LEU A 41 8.17 11.59 0.00
C LEU A 41 7.17 10.44 0.01
N ILE A 42 5.92 10.74 0.32
CA ILE A 42 4.81 9.78 0.37
C ILE A 42 3.76 10.19 -0.64
N ARG A 43 3.45 9.31 -1.59
CA ARG A 43 2.45 9.52 -2.64
C ARG A 43 1.26 8.61 -2.42
N VAL A 44 0.11 9.20 -2.11
CA VAL A 44 -1.17 8.48 -2.04
C VAL A 44 -1.77 8.42 -3.43
N ILE A 45 -1.90 7.21 -3.99
CA ILE A 45 -2.37 6.99 -5.36
C ILE A 45 -3.70 6.23 -5.40
N GLY A 46 -4.45 6.49 -6.46
CA GLY A 46 -5.78 5.93 -6.67
C GLY A 46 -6.42 6.52 -7.92
N THR A 47 -7.69 6.18 -8.17
CA THR A 47 -8.47 6.77 -9.27
C THR A 47 -8.89 8.20 -8.94
N GLN A 48 -9.29 8.97 -9.95
CA GLN A 48 -9.84 10.32 -9.74
C GLN A 48 -11.05 10.31 -8.80
N SER A 49 -11.91 9.29 -8.88
CA SER A 49 -13.08 9.14 -8.01
C SER A 49 -12.73 8.88 -6.53
N GLN A 50 -11.48 8.54 -6.23
CA GLN A 50 -10.98 8.30 -4.88
C GLN A 50 -10.28 9.52 -4.27
N ALA A 51 -10.09 10.60 -5.03
CA ALA A 51 -9.31 11.76 -4.60
C ALA A 51 -9.85 12.39 -3.31
N MET A 52 -11.17 12.59 -3.17
CA MET A 52 -11.74 13.15 -1.93
C MET A 52 -11.48 12.27 -0.69
N ARG A 53 -11.57 10.94 -0.84
CA ARG A 53 -11.24 10.01 0.25
C ARG A 53 -9.75 10.02 0.58
N ALA A 54 -8.89 10.29 -0.39
CA ALA A 54 -7.46 10.45 -0.16
C ALA A 54 -7.15 11.78 0.53
N ASP A 55 -7.85 12.85 0.20
CA ASP A 55 -7.73 14.13 0.91
C ASP A 55 -8.04 13.96 2.39
N GLU A 56 -9.08 13.19 2.74
CA GLU A 56 -9.39 12.86 4.15
C GLU A 56 -8.23 12.17 4.87
N ILE A 57 -7.45 11.33 4.18
CA ILE A 57 -6.30 10.62 4.74
C ILE A 57 -5.13 11.58 4.98
N VAL A 58 -4.90 12.52 4.06
CA VAL A 58 -3.68 13.35 4.06
C VAL A 58 -3.86 14.76 4.64
N ARG A 59 -5.09 15.24 4.81
CA ARG A 59 -5.40 16.65 5.19
C ARG A 59 -4.69 17.19 6.43
N SER A 60 -4.34 16.33 7.39
CA SER A 60 -3.70 16.73 8.65
C SER A 60 -2.21 16.37 8.70
N LEU A 61 -1.64 15.94 7.57
CA LEU A 61 -0.25 15.52 7.46
C LEU A 61 0.60 16.61 6.82
N ASP A 62 1.92 16.44 6.89
CA ASP A 62 2.88 17.39 6.32
C ASP A 62 2.74 17.48 4.79
N ALA A 63 2.14 18.58 4.32
CA ALA A 63 1.90 18.84 2.90
C ALA A 63 3.19 19.03 2.07
N ALA A 64 4.34 19.21 2.71
CA ALA A 64 5.63 19.24 2.02
C ALA A 64 6.14 17.84 1.66
N ARG A 65 5.64 16.79 2.33
CA ARG A 65 6.12 15.41 2.21
C ARG A 65 5.05 14.42 1.74
N VAL A 66 3.77 14.73 1.92
CA VAL A 66 2.65 13.84 1.59
C VAL A 66 1.80 14.44 0.48
N PHE A 67 1.65 13.70 -0.62
CA PHE A 67 0.91 14.14 -1.80
C PHE A 67 -0.27 13.22 -2.09
N ASN A 68 -1.44 13.81 -2.31
CA ASN A 68 -2.56 13.12 -2.94
C ASN A 68 -2.39 13.18 -4.46
N ASP A 69 -1.95 12.06 -5.04
CA ASP A 69 -1.77 11.88 -6.48
C ASP A 69 -2.89 11.03 -7.10
N CYS A 70 -4.03 10.88 -6.41
CA CYS A 70 -5.20 10.19 -6.97
C CYS A 70 -5.69 10.88 -8.25
N GLY A 71 -5.87 10.10 -9.31
CA GLY A 71 -6.26 10.59 -10.64
C GLY A 71 -5.13 11.20 -11.47
N ARG A 72 -3.90 11.33 -10.93
CA ARG A 72 -2.76 11.92 -11.67
C ARG A 72 -2.02 10.94 -12.55
N TYR A 73 -2.13 9.64 -12.27
CA TYR A 73 -1.51 8.58 -13.07
C TYR A 73 -2.53 7.91 -13.97
N ALA A 74 -2.29 7.98 -15.29
CA ALA A 74 -2.95 7.08 -16.22
C ALA A 74 -2.44 5.65 -15.99
N TRP A 75 -3.29 4.63 -16.18
CA TRP A 75 -2.89 3.23 -15.97
C TRP A 75 -1.62 2.84 -16.74
N ALA A 76 -1.49 3.33 -17.98
CA ALA A 76 -0.34 3.09 -18.85
C ALA A 76 1.01 3.57 -18.27
N VAL A 77 1.01 4.48 -17.29
CA VAL A 77 2.24 5.02 -16.67
C VAL A 77 2.41 4.61 -15.21
N VAL A 78 1.47 3.84 -14.65
CA VAL A 78 1.53 3.39 -13.24
C VAL A 78 2.76 2.52 -13.01
N GLU A 79 3.10 1.63 -13.94
CA GLU A 79 4.29 0.78 -13.83
C GLU A 79 5.58 1.59 -13.68
N ALA A 80 5.74 2.64 -14.49
CA ALA A 80 6.90 3.53 -14.42
C ALA A 80 6.96 4.31 -13.09
N ALA A 81 5.81 4.74 -12.57
CA ALA A 81 5.73 5.39 -11.26
C ALA A 81 6.10 4.41 -10.13
N LEU A 82 5.57 3.19 -10.17
CA LEU A 82 5.89 2.14 -9.18
C LEU A 82 7.37 1.76 -9.23
N GLY A 83 7.97 1.65 -10.42
CA GLY A 83 9.37 1.27 -10.61
C GLY A 83 10.39 2.20 -9.95
N ARG A 84 9.97 3.40 -9.52
CA ARG A 84 10.80 4.38 -8.81
C ARG A 84 10.58 4.37 -7.29
N ALA A 85 9.58 3.64 -6.81
CA ALA A 85 9.25 3.59 -5.39
C ALA A 85 10.24 2.72 -4.61
N SER A 86 10.66 3.21 -3.45
CA SER A 86 11.45 2.45 -2.49
C SER A 86 10.61 1.41 -1.74
N CYS A 87 9.30 1.65 -1.64
CA CYS A 87 8.33 0.70 -1.12
C CYS A 87 6.91 1.06 -1.59
N VAL A 88 6.08 0.04 -1.78
CA VAL A 88 4.64 0.19 -2.04
C VAL A 88 3.87 -0.43 -0.88
N ILE A 89 2.89 0.28 -0.35
CA ILE A 89 1.96 -0.21 0.67
C ILE A 89 0.53 -0.05 0.15
N GLY A 90 -0.26 -1.11 0.22
CA GLY A 90 -1.67 -1.05 -0.13
C GLY A 90 -2.47 -2.23 0.36
N ASN A 91 -3.76 -2.25 0.02
CA ASN A 91 -4.61 -3.41 0.28
C ASN A 91 -4.32 -4.53 -0.75
N ASN A 92 -5.02 -5.66 -0.64
CA ASN A 92 -5.12 -6.62 -1.74
C ASN A 92 -5.81 -5.96 -2.96
N SER A 93 -5.02 -5.38 -3.86
CA SER A 93 -5.43 -4.58 -5.01
C SER A 93 -4.49 -4.76 -6.20
N GLY A 94 -4.91 -4.35 -7.40
CA GLY A 94 -4.08 -4.44 -8.61
C GLY A 94 -2.73 -3.72 -8.49
N ILE A 95 -2.66 -2.60 -7.75
CA ILE A 95 -1.40 -1.88 -7.50
C ILE A 95 -0.42 -2.74 -6.68
N ALA A 96 -0.89 -3.42 -5.63
CA ALA A 96 -0.03 -4.29 -4.82
C ALA A 96 0.48 -5.50 -5.63
N HIS A 97 -0.37 -6.07 -6.49
CA HIS A 97 0.03 -7.17 -7.40
C HIS A 97 1.05 -6.71 -8.45
N LEU A 98 0.84 -5.55 -9.07
CA LEU A 98 1.77 -4.98 -10.05
C LEU A 98 3.13 -4.66 -9.40
N ALA A 99 3.13 -4.00 -8.23
CA ALA A 99 4.35 -3.68 -7.51
C ALA A 99 5.17 -4.94 -7.14
N ALA A 100 4.47 -5.97 -6.65
CA ALA A 100 5.08 -7.26 -6.35
C ALA A 100 5.72 -7.91 -7.58
N ARG A 101 5.03 -7.89 -8.73
CA ARG A 101 5.51 -8.47 -10.00
C ARG A 101 6.75 -7.76 -10.53
N LEU A 102 6.86 -6.45 -10.31
CA LEU A 102 8.03 -5.62 -10.64
C LEU A 102 9.20 -5.83 -9.67
N GLY A 103 9.00 -6.58 -8.58
CA GLY A 103 10.03 -6.85 -7.58
C GLY A 103 10.25 -5.73 -6.55
N ILE A 104 9.40 -4.71 -6.58
CA ILE A 104 9.43 -3.59 -5.63
C ILE A 104 9.04 -4.11 -4.24
N PRO A 105 9.71 -3.68 -3.15
CA PRO A 105 9.25 -3.99 -1.81
C PRO A 105 7.78 -3.61 -1.63
N THR A 106 6.96 -4.61 -1.35
CA THR A 106 5.51 -4.46 -1.32
C THR A 106 4.99 -4.95 0.02
N VAL A 107 4.34 -4.07 0.77
CA VAL A 107 3.57 -4.44 1.97
C VAL A 107 2.09 -4.47 1.57
N CYS A 108 1.45 -5.61 1.76
CA CYS A 108 0.04 -5.79 1.45
C CYS A 108 -0.74 -6.03 2.75
N VAL A 109 -1.67 -5.11 3.06
CA VAL A 109 -2.68 -5.32 4.09
C VAL A 109 -3.79 -6.19 3.48
N PHE A 110 -4.02 -7.37 4.06
CA PHE A 110 -4.84 -8.40 3.46
C PHE A 110 -5.99 -8.79 4.41
N GLY A 111 -7.20 -8.37 4.03
CA GLY A 111 -8.43 -8.68 4.75
C GLY A 111 -8.98 -10.08 4.47
N GLY A 112 -10.06 -10.45 5.17
CA GLY A 112 -10.59 -11.81 5.16
C GLY A 112 -11.47 -12.19 3.97
N SER A 113 -11.71 -11.31 2.99
CA SER A 113 -12.65 -11.64 1.89
C SER A 113 -12.11 -12.61 0.85
N HIS A 114 -10.80 -12.84 0.80
CA HIS A 114 -10.17 -13.75 -0.16
C HIS A 114 -9.27 -14.74 0.58
N GLN A 115 -9.03 -15.90 -0.02
CA GLN A 115 -8.03 -16.80 0.52
C GLN A 115 -6.62 -16.26 0.21
N ARG A 116 -5.82 -16.00 1.25
CA ARG A 116 -4.45 -15.48 1.10
C ARG A 116 -3.56 -16.37 0.23
N ALA A 117 -3.73 -17.69 0.31
CA ALA A 117 -2.93 -18.64 -0.47
C ALA A 117 -3.13 -18.47 -1.98
N GLU A 118 -4.30 -18.02 -2.40
CA GLU A 118 -4.68 -17.86 -3.80
C GLU A 118 -4.44 -16.43 -4.31
N TRP A 119 -4.79 -15.42 -3.50
CA TRP A 119 -4.94 -14.04 -3.98
C TRP A 119 -3.88 -13.05 -3.48
N ARG A 120 -2.89 -13.50 -2.70
CA ARG A 120 -1.82 -12.59 -2.27
C ARG A 120 -0.98 -12.11 -3.45
N PRO A 121 -0.45 -10.88 -3.43
CA PRO A 121 0.61 -10.47 -4.35
C PRO A 121 1.79 -11.46 -4.32
N ILE A 122 2.28 -11.82 -5.50
CA ILE A 122 3.40 -12.74 -5.68
C ILE A 122 4.57 -11.96 -6.26
N GLY A 123 5.69 -11.99 -5.54
CA GLY A 123 6.91 -11.28 -5.91
C GLY A 123 8.05 -11.59 -4.93
N PRO A 124 9.29 -11.23 -5.29
CA PRO A 124 10.47 -11.53 -4.49
C PRO A 124 10.49 -10.78 -3.14
N ASN A 125 9.84 -9.61 -3.05
CA ASN A 125 9.93 -8.71 -1.91
C ASN A 125 8.55 -8.35 -1.32
N VAL A 126 7.68 -9.35 -1.13
CA VAL A 126 6.32 -9.15 -0.63
C VAL A 126 6.20 -9.49 0.86
N THR A 127 5.65 -8.57 1.64
CA THR A 127 5.22 -8.80 3.03
C THR A 127 3.69 -8.73 3.10
N ILE A 128 3.05 -9.80 3.55
CA ILE A 128 1.59 -9.83 3.77
C ILE A 128 1.31 -9.62 5.24
N ILE A 129 0.49 -8.64 5.57
CA ILE A 129 -0.01 -8.41 6.93
C ILE A 129 -1.50 -8.76 6.94
N SER A 130 -1.86 -9.70 7.79
CA SER A 130 -3.22 -10.24 7.89
C SER A 130 -3.52 -10.66 9.33
N ARG A 131 -4.80 -10.82 9.65
CA ARG A 131 -5.26 -11.36 10.92
C ARG A 131 -5.99 -12.66 10.69
N ALA A 132 -5.63 -13.69 11.47
CA ALA A 132 -6.40 -14.92 11.52
C ALA A 132 -7.67 -14.64 12.32
N ILE A 133 -8.81 -14.67 11.63
CA ILE A 133 -10.13 -14.50 12.26
C ILE A 133 -11.05 -15.61 11.78
N TRP A 134 -12.01 -15.98 12.62
CA TRP A 134 -12.86 -17.16 12.41
C TRP A 134 -13.72 -17.10 11.14
N CYS A 135 -14.09 -15.90 10.66
CA CYS A 135 -14.93 -15.76 9.46
C CYS A 135 -14.12 -15.75 8.16
N SER A 136 -12.79 -15.89 8.19
CA SER A 136 -11.95 -15.85 6.99
C SER A 136 -11.65 -17.25 6.43
N PRO A 137 -11.74 -17.46 5.09
CA PRO A 137 -12.20 -16.51 4.09
C PRO A 137 -13.73 -16.35 4.09
N CYS A 138 -14.23 -15.11 4.08
CA CYS A 138 -15.67 -14.84 4.09
C CYS A 138 -16.28 -14.67 2.69
N HIS A 139 -15.45 -14.52 1.65
CA HIS A 139 -15.89 -14.34 0.26
C HIS A 139 -16.90 -13.21 0.04
N LEU A 140 -16.91 -12.20 0.92
CA LEU A 140 -17.82 -11.07 0.83
C LEU A 140 -17.39 -10.08 -0.26
N ASP A 141 -18.31 -9.75 -1.15
CA ASP A 141 -18.12 -8.74 -2.19
C ASP A 141 -18.58 -7.34 -1.75
N ARG A 142 -19.58 -7.28 -0.86
CA ARG A 142 -20.16 -6.03 -0.35
C ARG A 142 -19.95 -5.88 1.15
N LEU A 143 -19.55 -4.66 1.55
CA LEU A 143 -19.29 -4.34 2.96
C LEU A 143 -20.54 -4.49 3.84
N ALA A 144 -21.73 -4.21 3.29
CA ALA A 144 -23.00 -4.34 4.01
C ALA A 144 -23.30 -5.78 4.50
N GLN A 145 -22.62 -6.79 3.98
CA GLN A 145 -22.76 -8.19 4.42
C GLN A 145 -21.84 -8.54 5.60
N CYS A 146 -20.92 -7.65 5.96
CA CYS A 146 -19.98 -7.88 7.06
C CYS A 146 -20.62 -7.46 8.39
N HIS A 147 -20.92 -8.45 9.24
CA HIS A 147 -21.44 -8.21 10.59
C HIS A 147 -20.34 -8.06 11.66
N HIS A 148 -19.08 -7.91 11.24
CA HIS A 148 -17.92 -7.85 12.13
C HIS A 148 -17.11 -6.56 11.97
N ASP A 149 -17.69 -5.55 11.31
CA ASP A 149 -17.08 -4.24 11.09
C ASP A 149 -15.65 -4.34 10.55
N LYS A 150 -15.40 -5.24 9.59
CA LYS A 150 -14.04 -5.51 9.06
C LYS A 150 -12.98 -5.76 10.14
N ALA A 151 -13.30 -6.52 11.20
CA ALA A 151 -12.33 -6.88 12.25
C ALA A 151 -10.98 -7.39 11.69
N CYS A 152 -11.00 -8.19 10.61
CA CYS A 152 -9.78 -8.67 9.92
C CYS A 152 -8.82 -7.57 9.46
N LEU A 153 -9.34 -6.36 9.22
CA LEU A 153 -8.59 -5.20 8.79
C LEU A 153 -8.37 -4.23 9.96
N ARG A 154 -9.39 -3.96 10.78
CA ARG A 154 -9.28 -3.01 11.91
C ARG A 154 -8.27 -3.46 12.97
N GLU A 155 -8.10 -4.77 13.17
CA GLU A 155 -7.13 -5.33 14.12
C GLU A 155 -5.68 -5.32 13.60
N ILE A 156 -5.46 -4.88 12.37
CA ILE A 156 -4.13 -4.62 11.83
C ILE A 156 -3.73 -3.20 12.25
N GLY A 157 -2.68 -3.09 13.04
CA GLY A 157 -2.21 -1.84 13.65
C GLY A 157 -1.29 -1.04 12.73
N PRO A 158 -1.36 0.31 12.71
CA PRO A 158 -0.45 1.12 11.90
C PRO A 158 1.04 0.93 12.19
N ALA A 159 1.41 0.69 13.45
CA ALA A 159 2.81 0.48 13.86
C ALA A 159 3.44 -0.79 13.26
N GLU A 160 2.72 -1.91 13.19
CA GLU A 160 3.26 -3.13 12.54
C GLU A 160 3.43 -2.94 11.03
N VAL A 161 2.53 -2.18 10.39
CA VAL A 161 2.61 -1.84 8.97
C VAL A 161 3.80 -0.91 8.72
N ALA A 162 4.00 0.11 9.56
CA ALA A 162 5.14 1.02 9.47
C ALA A 162 6.47 0.27 9.58
N LYS A 163 6.59 -0.67 10.54
CA LYS A 163 7.76 -1.53 10.69
C LYS A 163 8.04 -2.36 9.44
N ALA A 164 7.00 -2.91 8.82
CA ALA A 164 7.14 -3.68 7.59
C ALA A 164 7.58 -2.82 6.39
N VAL A 165 7.04 -1.59 6.27
CA VAL A 165 7.43 -0.63 5.23
C VAL A 165 8.90 -0.25 5.36
N MET A 166 9.35 0.14 6.56
CA MET A 166 10.75 0.49 6.81
C MET A 166 11.70 -0.68 6.55
N ALA A 167 11.32 -1.90 6.93
CA ALA A 167 12.09 -3.10 6.62
C ALA A 167 12.14 -3.39 5.11
N GLY A 168 11.08 -3.08 4.37
CA GLY A 168 11.03 -3.17 2.91
C GLY A 168 12.02 -2.21 2.23
N MET A 169 12.00 -0.94 2.64
CA MET A 169 12.92 0.08 2.12
C MET A 169 14.40 -0.26 2.39
N ALA A 170 14.71 -0.79 3.57
CA ALA A 170 16.07 -1.20 3.91
C ALA A 170 16.61 -2.33 3.01
N ARG A 171 15.74 -3.23 2.53
CA ARG A 171 16.12 -4.30 1.59
C ARG A 171 16.39 -3.79 0.19
N GLU A 172 15.62 -2.82 -0.30
CA GLU A 172 15.84 -2.22 -1.63
C GLU A 172 17.20 -1.54 -1.74
N ARG A 173 17.58 -0.77 -0.71
CA ARG A 173 18.89 -0.09 -0.66
C ARG A 173 20.08 -1.04 -0.76
N ASN A 174 19.91 -2.29 -0.35
CA ASN A 174 20.96 -3.31 -0.35
C ASN A 174 20.92 -4.22 -1.59
N MET A 175 19.97 -4.03 -2.51
CA MET A 175 19.84 -4.86 -3.71
C MET A 175 20.70 -4.26 -4.85
N PRO A 176 21.54 -5.06 -5.53
CA PRO A 176 22.23 -4.57 -6.72
C PRO A 176 21.18 -4.22 -7.79
N LYS A 177 21.21 -2.97 -8.27
CA LYS A 177 20.35 -2.46 -9.37
C LYS A 177 20.69 -3.17 -10.69
N LYS A 178 20.39 -4.47 -10.80
CA LYS A 178 20.47 -5.18 -12.08
C LYS A 178 19.34 -4.69 -12.97
N HIS A 179 19.70 -4.36 -14.21
CA HIS A 179 18.88 -3.66 -15.20
C HIS A 179 17.42 -4.12 -15.26
N MET A 180 16.52 -3.15 -15.12
CA MET A 180 15.08 -3.27 -15.37
C MET A 180 14.74 -3.44 -16.87
N ALA A 181 15.74 -3.71 -17.73
CA ALA A 181 15.64 -3.64 -19.19
C ALA A 181 15.34 -4.99 -19.88
N GLU A 182 15.38 -6.13 -19.20
CA GLU A 182 15.36 -7.45 -19.88
C GLU A 182 14.30 -8.44 -19.34
N ARG A 183 13.14 -7.95 -18.87
CA ARG A 183 12.06 -8.84 -18.42
C ARG A 183 10.70 -8.46 -18.99
N ILE A 184 10.59 -8.54 -20.32
CA ILE A 184 9.32 -8.78 -21.04
C ILE A 184 9.20 -10.28 -21.25
#